data_AF-A0A9D2C1D7-F1
#
_entry.id   AF-A0A9D2C1D7-F1
#
_cell.length_a   1.000
_cell.length_b   1.000
_cell.length_c   1.000
_cell.angle_alpha   90.00
_cell.angle_beta   90.00
_cell.angle_gamma   90.00
#
_symmetry.space_group_name_H-M   'P 1'
#
loop_
_entity.id
_entity.type
_entity.pdbx_description
1 polymer ?
#
loop_
_entity_poly.entity_id
_entity_poly.type
_entity_poly.pdbx_seq_one_letter_code
_entity_poly.pdbx_strand_id
1 'polypeptide(L)' 'MPQEVILLKLGEIALKGLNRRKFEDALVQNIRRRMSAAGEFSVSSRQSTIYVEPKDDLCDMDLAEERCGKVFG' A
#
# COMPACT_ATOMS: atom_id res chain seq x y z
N MET A 1 -11.95 -15.04 11.27
CA MET A 1 -11.22 -15.69 10.16
C MET A 1 -9.92 -14.91 9.96
N PRO A 2 -8.81 -15.52 9.50
CA PRO A 2 -7.61 -14.75 9.19
C PRO A 2 -7.94 -13.76 8.05
N GLN A 3 -7.76 -12.46 8.30
CA GLN A 3 -7.83 -11.44 7.26
C GLN A 3 -6.51 -11.46 6.49
N GLU A 4 -6.59 -11.59 5.16
CA GLU A 4 -5.45 -11.43 4.28
C GLU A 4 -5.01 -9.97 4.25
N VAL A 5 -3.69 -9.75 4.23
CA VAL A 5 -3.09 -8.41 4.22
C VAL A 5 -1.97 -8.39 3.19
N ILE A 6 -1.94 -7.33 2.37
CA ILE A 6 -0.85 -7.12 1.42
C ILE A 6 0.23 -6.25 2.08
N LEU A 7 1.49 -6.71 2.02
CA LEU A 7 2.64 -6.02 2.57
C LEU A 7 3.56 -5.54 1.44
N LEU A 8 3.72 -4.23 1.30
CA LEU A 8 4.61 -3.63 0.32
C LEU A 8 5.89 -3.16 1.02
N LYS A 9 7.01 -3.81 0.72
CA LYS A 9 8.31 -3.48 1.33
C LYS A 9 9.01 -2.37 0.56
N LEU A 10 9.36 -1.30 1.26
CA LEU A 10 10.08 -0.16 0.72
C LEU A 10 11.58 -0.40 0.87
N GLY A 11 12.19 -0.97 -0.17
CA GLY A 11 13.60 -1.40 -0.13
C GLY A 11 14.59 -0.23 -0.04
N GLU A 12 14.71 0.55 -1.11
CA GLU A 12 15.76 1.59 -1.22
C GLU A 12 15.37 2.95 -0.63
N ILE A 13 14.22 3.02 0.04
CA ILE A 13 13.68 4.30 0.53
C ILE A 13 14.57 4.95 1.61
N ALA A 14 15.39 4.15 2.30
CA ALA A 14 16.38 4.63 3.25
C ALA A 14 17.40 5.60 2.62
N LEU A 15 17.62 5.51 1.31
CA LEU A 15 18.55 6.38 0.56
C LEU A 15 17.98 7.78 0.32
N LYS A 16 16.68 8.02 0.54
CA LYS A 16 16.02 9.31 0.29
C LYS A 16 16.27 10.36 1.39
N GLY A 17 16.92 10.01 2.51
CA GLY A 17 17.29 10.93 3.58
C GLY A 17 16.12 11.82 4.05
N LEU A 18 16.31 13.15 3.99
CA LEU A 18 15.30 14.15 4.39
C LEU A 18 14.00 14.10 3.56
N ASN A 19 14.01 13.50 2.36
CA ASN A 19 12.83 13.38 1.49
C ASN A 19 12.01 12.10 1.72
N ARG A 20 12.46 11.20 2.62
CA ARG A 20 11.79 9.91 2.86
C ARG A 20 10.31 10.06 3.16
N ARG A 21 9.95 10.92 4.13
CA ARG A 21 8.56 11.09 4.57
C ARG A 21 7.66 11.60 3.43
N LYS A 22 8.11 12.60 2.67
CA LYS A 22 7.35 13.12 1.52
C LYS A 22 7.11 12.05 0.45
N PHE A 23 8.11 11.20 0.21
CA PHE A 23 7.97 10.10 -0.72
C PHE A 23 6.99 9.04 -0.21
N GLU A 24 7.10 8.64 1.07
CA GLU A 24 6.17 7.68 1.67
C GLU A 24 4.72 8.19 1.63
N ASP A 25 4.50 9.46 1.98
CA ASP A 25 3.17 10.07 1.95
C ASP A 25 2.58 10.07 0.53
N ALA A 26 3.38 10.41 -0.48
CA ALA A 26 2.97 10.38 -1.89
C ALA A 26 2.70 8.95 -2.37
N LEU A 27 3.52 7.99 -1.97
CA LEU A 27 3.36 6.57 -2.32
C LEU A 27 2.07 6.01 -1.72
N VAL A 28 1.80 6.28 -0.44
CA VAL A 28 0.56 5.89 0.24
C VAL A 28 -0.67 6.48 -0.46
N GLN A 29 -0.63 7.76 -0.87
CA GLN A 29 -1.72 8.38 -1.64
C GLN A 29 -1.93 7.70 -3.00
N ASN A 30 -0.85 7.37 -3.71
CA ASN A 30 -0.93 6.68 -5.00
C ASN A 30 -1.53 5.28 -4.87
N ILE A 31 -1.14 4.52 -3.84
CA ILE A 31 -1.69 3.20 -3.55
C ILE A 31 -3.18 3.32 -3.26
N ARG A 32 -3.59 4.20 -2.34
CA ARG A 32 -5.02 4.43 -2.02
C ARG A 32 -5.85 4.72 -3.27
N ARG A 33 -5.35 5.58 -4.16
CA ARG A 33 -6.03 5.91 -5.41
C ARG A 33 -6.15 4.72 -6.35
N ARG A 34 -5.10 3.89 -6.48
CA ARG A 34 -5.18 2.67 -7.32
C ARG A 34 -6.09 1.60 -6.71
N MET A 35 -6.23 1.62 -5.39
CA MET A 35 -7.02 0.64 -4.67
C MET A 35 -8.52 0.85 -4.70
N SER A 36 -9.00 2.06 -5.02
CA SER A 36 -10.43 2.37 -5.00
C SER A 36 -11.30 1.48 -5.90
N ALA A 37 -10.71 0.86 -6.93
CA ALA A 37 -11.43 -0.04 -7.84
C ALA A 37 -11.57 -1.48 -7.28
N ALA A 38 -10.81 -1.85 -6.26
CA ALA A 38 -10.83 -3.18 -5.65
C ALA A 38 -11.58 -3.21 -4.31
N GLY A 39 -12.10 -2.07 -3.83
CA GLY A 39 -12.84 -1.98 -2.56
C GLY A 39 -12.27 -0.95 -1.59
N GLU A 40 -12.70 -1.04 -0.34
CA GLU A 40 -12.27 -0.15 0.73
C GLU A 40 -11.08 -0.72 1.51
N PHE A 41 -9.91 -0.08 1.35
CA PHE A 41 -8.70 -0.49 2.04
C PHE A 41 -8.22 0.57 3.03
N SER A 42 -7.74 0.12 4.19
CA SER A 42 -6.85 0.89 5.05
C SER A 42 -5.43 0.77 4.51
N VAL A 43 -4.76 1.90 4.29
CA VAL A 43 -3.37 1.94 3.81
C VAL A 43 -2.53 2.74 4.78
N SER A 44 -1.50 2.13 5.37
CA SER A 44 -0.62 2.76 6.36
C SER A 44 0.84 2.35 6.17
N SER A 45 1.79 3.23 6.52
CA SER A 45 3.23 2.94 6.48
C SER A 45 3.77 2.78 7.90
N ARG A 46 4.55 1.72 8.14
CA ARG A 46 5.31 1.51 9.38
C ARG A 46 6.60 0.77 9.08
N GLN A 47 7.73 1.26 9.61
CA GLN A 47 9.05 0.61 9.49
C GLN A 47 9.40 0.18 8.05
N SER A 48 9.28 1.10 7.08
CA SER A 48 9.56 0.83 5.67
C SER A 48 8.68 -0.28 5.04
N THR A 49 7.51 -0.53 5.61
CA THR A 49 6.51 -1.45 5.06
C THR A 49 5.17 -0.72 5.00
N ILE A 50 4.51 -0.79 3.85
CA ILE A 50 3.13 -0.34 3.70
C ILE A 50 2.20 -1.53 3.88
N TYR A 51 1.23 -1.36 4.76
CA TYR A 51 0.16 -2.31 5.02
C TYR A 51 -1.06 -1.87 4.20
N VAL A 52 -1.63 -2.81 3.46
CA VAL A 52 -2.89 -2.65 2.74
C VAL A 52 -3.85 -3.70 3.28
N GLU A 53 -4.78 -3.24 4.12
CA GLU A 53 -5.71 -4.08 4.87
C GLU A 53 -7.13 -3.86 4.34
N PRO A 54 -7.88 -4.91 3.96
CA PRO A 54 -9.26 -4.78 3.56
C PRO A 54 -10.12 -4.38 4.77
N LYS A 55 -11.07 -3.45 4.57
CA LYS A 55 -11.98 -3.06 5.66
C LYS A 55 -13.14 -4.02 5.85
N ASP A 56 -13.46 -4.80 4.82
CA ASP A 56 -14.56 -5.76 4.80
C ASP A 56 -14.28 -6.89 3.80
N ASP A 57 -15.14 -7.90 3.81
CA ASP A 57 -15.02 -9.09 2.95
C ASP A 57 -15.49 -8.84 1.50
N LEU A 58 -15.85 -7.59 1.14
CA LEU A 58 -16.22 -7.22 -0.24
C LEU A 58 -15.00 -6.78 -1.06
N CYS A 59 -13.85 -6.64 -0.42
CA CYS A 59 -12.60 -6.23 -1.06
C CYS A 59 -12.03 -7.36 -1.94
N ASP A 60 -11.70 -7.02 -3.19
CA ASP A 60 -11.07 -7.91 -4.16
C ASP A 60 -9.54 -7.93 -3.93
N MET A 61 -9.06 -8.96 -3.22
CA MET A 61 -7.65 -9.10 -2.85
C MET A 61 -6.75 -9.41 -4.06
N ASP A 62 -7.24 -10.15 -5.06
CA ASP A 62 -6.48 -10.49 -6.26
C ASP A 62 -6.26 -9.23 -7.12
N LEU A 63 -7.32 -8.45 -7.32
CA LEU A 63 -7.21 -7.16 -8.00
C LEU A 63 -6.34 -6.19 -7.20
N ALA A 64 -6.40 -6.24 -5.87
CA ALA A 64 -5.55 -5.43 -5.01
C ALA A 64 -4.06 -5.71 -5.19
N GLU A 65 -3.69 -6.98 -5.21
CA GLU A 65 -2.32 -7.41 -5.48
C GLU A 65 -1.85 -6.93 -6.86
N GLU A 66 -2.65 -7.16 -7.91
CA GLU A 66 -2.34 -6.75 -9.28
C GLU A 66 -2.11 -5.24 -9.40
N ARG A 67 -2.97 -4.44 -8.74
CA ARG A 67 -2.91 -2.97 -8.78
C ARG A 67 -1.73 -2.43 -7.99
N CYS A 68 -1.43 -3.00 -6.81
CA CYS A 68 -0.28 -2.62 -6.01
C CYS A 68 1.03 -2.90 -6.73
N GLY A 69 1.15 -4.05 -7.42
CA GLY A 69 2.34 -4.40 -8.20
C GLY A 69 2.65 -3.44 -9.37
N LYS A 70 1.67 -2.63 -9.78
CA LYS A 70 1.82 -1.60 -10.83
C LYS A 70 2.14 -0.21 -10.27
N VAL A 71 2.27 -0.05 -8.95
CA VAL A 71 2.69 1.19 -8.31
C VAL A 71 4.21 1.25 -8.28
N PHE A 72 4.79 2.25 -8.95
CA PHE A 72 6.22 2.52 -8.82
C PHE A 72 6.53 3.17 -7.46
N GLY A 73 7.49 2.60 -6.72
CA GLY A 73 8.06 3.21 -5.53
C GLY A 73 8.71 2.22 -4.57
#